data_AF-A0AAJ2X2L4-F1
#
_entry.id   AF-A0AAJ2X2L4-F1
#
_cell.length_a   1.000
_cell.length_b   1.000
_cell.length_c   1.000
_cell.angle_alpha   90.00
_cell.angle_beta   90.00
_cell.angle_gamma   90.00
#
_symmetry.space_group_name_H-M   'P 1'
#
loop_
_entity.id
_entity.type
_entity.pdbx_description
1 polymer ?
#
loop_
_entity_poly.entity_id
_entity_poly.type
_entity_poly.pdbx_seq_one_letter_code
_entity_poly.pdbx_strand_id
1 'polypeptide(L)'
;MDLATTAQSNACWTKEVAQSQAHLNDYLQAARTRALTDFGLSADAFDAAQAAWRTYSERQCGNVRVLWGTASVALAKAASCRVDLNDQRSHDLWKSYLTYADRTPSIMPEPALRSGK
;
A
#
# COMPACT_ATOMS: atom_id res chain seq x y z
N MET A 1 -22.26 -17.22 10.86
CA MET A 1 -20.82 -17.48 10.74
C MET A 1 -20.66 -18.26 9.44
N ASP A 2 -20.51 -17.55 8.32
CA ASP A 2 -20.41 -18.20 7.02
C ASP A 2 -18.93 -18.31 6.67
N LEU A 3 -18.39 -19.53 6.83
CA LEU A 3 -17.06 -19.89 6.36
C LEU A 3 -17.14 -19.99 4.84
N ALA A 4 -17.10 -18.85 4.14
CA ALA A 4 -16.80 -18.83 2.72
C ALA A 4 -15.56 -19.72 2.52
N THR A 5 -15.70 -20.77 1.69
CA THR A 5 -14.68 -21.81 1.54
C THR A 5 -13.30 -21.17 1.38
N THR A 6 -12.33 -21.65 2.16
CA THR A 6 -10.96 -21.09 2.28
C THR A 6 -10.35 -20.64 0.95
N ALA A 7 -10.62 -21.35 -0.14
CA ALA A 7 -10.14 -21.00 -1.48
C ALA A 7 -10.79 -19.72 -2.05
N GLN A 8 -12.10 -19.51 -1.91
CA GLN A 8 -12.78 -18.28 -2.35
C GLN A 8 -12.35 -17.07 -1.52
N SER A 9 -12.16 -17.25 -0.20
CA SER A 9 -11.63 -16.19 0.67
C SER A 9 -10.20 -15.79 0.27
N ASN A 10 -9.33 -16.77 -0.01
CA ASN A 10 -7.97 -16.50 -0.46
C ASN A 10 -7.92 -15.84 -1.85
N ALA A 11 -8.80 -16.24 -2.78
CA ALA A 11 -8.90 -15.62 -4.10
C ALA A 11 -9.36 -14.15 -4.01
N CYS A 12 -10.29 -13.85 -3.11
CA CYS A 12 -10.70 -12.48 -2.80
C CYS A 12 -9.51 -11.65 -2.29
N TRP A 13 -8.74 -12.18 -1.34
CA TRP A 13 -7.55 -11.48 -0.81
C TRP A 13 -6.46 -11.25 -1.85
N THR A 14 -6.20 -12.20 -2.75
CA THR A 14 -5.26 -11.99 -3.86
C THR A 14 -5.70 -10.81 -4.74
N LYS A 15 -7.00 -10.69 -5.01
CA LYS A 15 -7.56 -9.57 -5.78
C LYS A 15 -7.41 -8.24 -5.05
N GLU A 16 -7.71 -8.18 -3.76
CA GLU A 16 -7.58 -6.95 -2.95
C GLU A 16 -6.11 -6.49 -2.86
N VAL A 17 -5.16 -7.43 -2.70
CA VAL A 17 -3.72 -7.12 -2.73
C VAL A 17 -3.32 -6.57 -4.11
N ALA A 18 -3.78 -7.19 -5.20
CA ALA A 18 -3.48 -6.70 -6.54
C ALA A 18 -4.06 -5.31 -6.81
N GLN A 19 -5.30 -5.06 -6.36
CA GLN A 19 -5.96 -3.76 -6.52
C GLN A 19 -5.28 -2.66 -5.70
N SER A 20 -4.96 -2.92 -4.43
CA SER A 20 -4.22 -1.96 -3.60
C SER A 20 -2.81 -1.71 -4.14
N GLN A 21 -2.14 -2.73 -4.69
CA GLN A 21 -0.83 -2.57 -5.31
C GLN A 21 -0.90 -1.73 -6.60
N ALA A 22 -1.90 -1.96 -7.45
CA ALA A 22 -2.12 -1.14 -8.64
C ALA A 22 -2.37 0.32 -8.27
N HIS A 23 -3.22 0.55 -7.28
CA HIS A 23 -3.47 1.89 -6.74
C HIS A 23 -2.19 2.53 -6.20
N LEU A 24 -1.40 1.82 -5.39
CA LEU A 24 -0.10 2.33 -4.92
C LEU A 24 0.85 2.68 -6.09
N ASN A 25 0.85 1.90 -7.17
CA ASN A 25 1.70 2.17 -8.33
C ASN A 25 1.32 3.49 -9.02
N ASP A 26 0.03 3.81 -9.13
CA ASP A 26 -0.43 5.08 -9.69
C ASP A 26 0.09 6.26 -8.84
N TYR A 27 0.00 6.16 -7.52
CA TYR A 27 0.51 7.19 -6.60
C TYR A 27 2.04 7.29 -6.64
N LEU A 28 2.75 6.16 -6.76
CA LEU A 28 4.21 6.16 -6.91
C LEU A 28 4.65 6.87 -8.18
N GLN A 29 3.99 6.60 -9.31
CA GLN A 29 4.33 7.25 -10.58
C GLN A 29 4.12 8.76 -10.51
N ALA A 30 2.98 9.21 -9.99
CA ALA A 30 2.68 10.62 -9.84
C ALA A 30 3.66 11.30 -8.86
N ALA A 31 3.87 10.67 -7.69
CA ALA A 31 4.72 11.24 -6.64
C ALA A 31 6.18 11.30 -7.10
N ARG A 32 6.68 10.27 -7.77
CA ARG A 32 8.04 10.24 -8.31
C ARG A 32 8.25 11.32 -9.37
N THR A 33 7.29 11.48 -10.29
CA THR A 33 7.35 12.54 -11.31
C THR A 33 7.52 13.89 -10.64
N ARG A 34 6.62 14.23 -9.72
CA ARG A 34 6.64 15.52 -9.03
C ARG A 34 7.85 15.71 -8.12
N ALA A 35 8.28 14.66 -7.42
CA ALA A 35 9.49 14.69 -6.59
C ALA A 35 10.73 15.10 -7.38
N LEU A 36 10.87 14.58 -8.60
CA LEU A 36 12.01 14.86 -9.47
C LEU A 36 11.90 16.24 -10.14
N THR A 37 10.71 16.59 -10.65
CA THR A 37 10.54 17.81 -11.45
C THR A 37 10.41 19.08 -10.60
N ASP A 38 9.65 19.01 -9.50
CA ASP A 38 9.25 20.21 -8.75
C ASP A 38 10.10 20.40 -7.50
N PHE A 39 10.60 19.31 -6.93
CA PHE A 39 11.33 19.32 -5.65
C PHE A 39 12.81 18.97 -5.78
N GLY A 40 13.28 18.61 -6.99
CA GLY A 40 14.69 18.32 -7.26
C GLY A 40 15.24 17.09 -6.53
N LEU A 41 14.37 16.19 -6.07
CA LEU A 41 14.79 14.93 -5.45
C LEU A 41 15.43 14.02 -6.51
N SER A 42 16.52 13.34 -6.17
CA SER A 42 17.10 12.37 -7.10
C SER A 42 16.20 11.15 -7.27
N ALA A 43 16.19 10.59 -8.48
CA ALA A 43 15.57 9.32 -8.80
C ALA A 43 16.00 8.23 -7.81
N ASP A 44 17.30 8.11 -7.58
CA ASP A 44 17.89 7.08 -6.72
C ASP A 44 17.40 7.19 -5.27
N ALA A 45 17.27 8.41 -4.73
CA ALA A 45 16.79 8.59 -3.36
C ALA A 45 15.32 8.19 -3.21
N PHE A 46 14.47 8.60 -4.15
CA PHE A 46 13.06 8.21 -4.15
C PHE A 46 12.89 6.69 -4.29
N ASP A 47 13.60 6.09 -5.23
CA ASP A 47 13.51 4.66 -5.54
C ASP A 47 14.09 3.81 -4.40
N ALA A 48 15.18 4.26 -3.76
CA ALA A 48 15.74 3.60 -2.57
C ALA A 48 14.76 3.62 -1.38
N ALA A 49 14.09 4.74 -1.13
CA ALA A 49 13.07 4.84 -0.08
C ALA A 49 11.90 3.87 -0.36
N GLN A 50 11.45 3.77 -1.61
CA GLN A 50 10.39 2.84 -1.98
C GLN A 50 10.83 1.37 -1.88
N ALA A 51 12.08 1.05 -2.23
CA ALA A 51 12.64 -0.28 -2.07
C ALA A 51 12.71 -0.68 -0.58
N ALA A 52 13.21 0.22 0.28
CA ALA A 52 13.27 -0.01 1.73
C ALA A 52 11.87 -0.24 2.33
N TRP A 53 10.88 0.57 1.93
CA TRP A 53 9.50 0.39 2.35
C TRP A 53 8.92 -0.97 1.90
N ARG A 54 9.24 -1.44 0.69
CA ARG A 54 8.80 -2.75 0.21
C ARG A 54 9.36 -3.88 1.07
N THR A 55 10.65 -3.81 1.40
CA THR A 55 11.28 -4.77 2.32
C THR A 55 10.62 -4.73 3.71
N TYR A 56 10.30 -3.54 4.22
CA TYR A 56 9.53 -3.41 5.48
C TYR A 56 8.15 -4.09 5.37
N SER A 57 7.39 -3.81 4.30
CA SER A 57 6.05 -4.37 4.07
C SER A 57 6.08 -5.90 4.03
N GLU A 58 7.03 -6.48 3.30
CA GLU A 58 7.22 -7.92 3.23
C GLU A 58 7.52 -8.55 4.59
N ARG A 59 8.48 -7.97 5.34
CA ARG A 59 8.86 -8.46 6.67
C ARG A 59 7.72 -8.33 7.67
N GLN A 60 7.05 -7.17 7.69
CA GLN A 60 5.97 -6.91 8.63
C GLN A 60 4.78 -7.82 8.38
N CYS A 61 4.34 -7.97 7.14
CA CYS A 61 3.23 -8.87 6.83
C CYS A 61 3.62 -10.36 6.96
N GLY A 62 4.91 -10.68 6.84
CA GLY A 62 5.46 -11.98 7.26
C GLY A 62 5.30 -12.23 8.76
N ASN A 63 5.62 -11.24 9.60
CA ASN A 63 5.43 -11.32 11.05
C ASN A 63 3.95 -11.46 11.42
N VAL A 64 3.06 -10.71 10.76
CA VAL A 64 1.61 -10.86 10.93
C VAL A 64 1.18 -12.29 10.61
N ARG A 65 1.67 -12.88 9.51
CA ARG A 65 1.37 -14.29 9.21
C ARG A 65 1.77 -15.22 10.35
N VAL A 66 2.97 -15.06 10.91
CA VAL A 66 3.47 -15.89 12.02
C VAL A 66 2.59 -15.76 13.26
N LEU A 67 2.16 -14.54 13.61
CA LEU A 67 1.27 -14.29 14.75
C LEU A 67 -0.05 -15.07 14.66
N TRP A 68 -0.57 -15.27 13.45
CA TRP A 68 -1.84 -15.95 13.20
C TRP A 68 -1.69 -17.46 12.89
N GLY A 69 -0.48 -18.01 12.96
CA GLY A 69 -0.21 -19.46 12.86
C GLY A 69 -0.24 -20.02 11.44
N THR A 70 -0.57 -21.31 11.30
CA THR A 70 -0.54 -22.07 10.03
C THR A 70 -1.91 -22.26 9.38
N ALA A 71 -2.98 -21.77 10.01
CA ALA A 71 -4.33 -21.88 9.47
C ALA A 71 -4.56 -20.92 8.29
N SER A 72 -5.60 -21.18 7.50
CA SER A 72 -6.01 -20.34 6.37
C SER A 72 -6.22 -18.86 6.72
N VAL A 73 -6.61 -18.57 7.96
CA VAL A 73 -6.73 -17.20 8.48
C VAL A 73 -5.40 -16.44 8.45
N ALA A 74 -4.26 -17.13 8.58
CA ALA A 74 -2.95 -16.48 8.55
C ALA A 74 -2.62 -15.89 7.17
N LEU A 75 -3.03 -16.56 6.08
CA LEU A 75 -2.88 -16.03 4.72
C LEU A 75 -3.73 -14.79 4.50
N ALA A 76 -5.00 -14.85 4.92
CA ALA A 76 -5.91 -13.70 4.88
C ALA A 76 -5.37 -12.51 5.69
N LYS A 77 -4.82 -12.74 6.89
CA LYS A 77 -4.24 -11.68 7.73
C LYS A 77 -2.97 -11.07 7.15
N ALA A 78 -2.11 -11.88 6.54
CA ALA A 78 -0.95 -11.38 5.82
C ALA A 78 -1.36 -10.55 4.58
N ALA A 79 -2.41 -10.95 3.87
CA ALA A 79 -2.94 -10.22 2.73
C ALA A 79 -3.58 -8.89 3.14
N SER A 80 -4.41 -8.89 4.18
CA SER A 80 -4.97 -7.67 4.78
C SER A 80 -3.88 -6.69 5.20
N CYS A 81 -2.82 -7.17 5.87
CA CYS A 81 -1.66 -6.34 6.20
C CYS A 81 -1.04 -5.67 4.97
N ARG A 82 -0.93 -6.39 3.84
CA ARG A 82 -0.38 -5.82 2.60
C ARG A 82 -1.28 -4.73 2.02
N VAL A 83 -2.60 -4.94 2.04
CA VAL A 83 -3.58 -3.93 1.61
C VAL A 83 -3.45 -2.68 2.47
N ASP A 84 -3.42 -2.83 3.80
CA ASP A 84 -3.32 -1.72 4.74
C ASP A 84 -2.03 -0.93 4.52
N LEU A 85 -0.89 -1.61 4.35
CA LEU A 85 0.38 -0.95 4.09
C LEU A 85 0.41 -0.26 2.72
N ASN A 86 -0.16 -0.86 1.68
CA ASN A 86 -0.26 -0.23 0.36
C ASN A 86 -1.08 1.06 0.40
N ASP A 87 -2.21 1.05 1.12
CA ASP A 87 -3.07 2.22 1.27
C ASP A 87 -2.39 3.31 2.11
N GLN A 88 -1.76 2.94 3.24
CA GLN A 88 -0.99 3.88 4.05
C GLN A 88 0.15 4.51 3.24
N ARG A 89 0.89 3.73 2.46
CA ARG A 89 1.98 4.25 1.64
C ARG A 89 1.47 5.19 0.54
N SER A 90 0.32 4.88 -0.06
CA SER A 90 -0.32 5.78 -1.02
C SER A 90 -0.66 7.12 -0.37
N HIS A 91 -1.17 7.10 0.87
CA HIS A 91 -1.48 8.30 1.65
C HIS A 91 -0.23 9.10 2.02
N ASP A 92 0.85 8.43 2.44
CA ASP A 92 2.13 9.07 2.75
C ASP A 92 2.71 9.79 1.52
N LEU A 93 2.65 9.15 0.35
CA LEU A 93 3.07 9.74 -0.93
C LEU A 93 2.20 10.93 -1.30
N TRP A 94 0.88 10.78 -1.12
CA TRP A 94 -0.08 11.86 -1.40
C TRP A 94 0.21 13.09 -0.55
N LYS A 95 0.32 12.91 0.77
CA LYS A 95 0.58 13.99 1.73
C LYS A 95 1.94 14.66 1.50
N SER A 96 2.93 13.91 1.06
CA SER A 96 4.29 14.42 0.86
C SER A 96 4.47 15.13 -0.48
N TYR A 97 3.85 14.60 -1.55
CA TYR A 97 4.19 15.01 -2.92
C TYR A 97 3.00 15.40 -3.77
N LEU A 98 1.76 15.02 -3.47
CA LEU A 98 0.63 15.14 -4.41
C LEU A 98 -0.49 16.06 -3.93
N THR A 99 -0.29 16.70 -2.78
CA THR A 99 -1.21 17.70 -2.25
C THR A 99 -0.47 18.96 -1.83
N TYR A 100 -1.23 19.95 -1.39
CA TYR A 100 -0.74 21.21 -0.87
C TYR A 100 -1.36 21.44 0.51
N ALA A 101 -0.67 22.18 1.38
CA ALA A 101 -1.19 22.50 2.72
C ALA A 101 -2.27 23.61 2.69
N ASP A 102 -2.41 24.30 1.56
CA ASP A 102 -3.41 25.34 1.34
C ASP A 102 -4.67 24.77 0.64
N ARG A 103 -5.52 25.65 0.10
CA ARG A 103 -6.74 25.24 -0.61
C ARG A 103 -6.51 24.94 -2.09
N THR A 104 -5.25 24.85 -2.53
CA THR A 104 -4.94 24.46 -3.91
C THR A 104 -5.42 23.03 -4.14
N PRO A 105 -6.14 22.75 -5.24
CA PRO A 105 -6.54 21.39 -5.58
C PRO A 105 -5.33 20.45 -5.60
N SER A 106 -5.50 19.26 -5.04
CA SER A 106 -4.46 18.24 -5.03
C SER A 106 -4.25 17.70 -6.45
N ILE A 107 -3.01 17.26 -6.73
CA ILE A 107 -2.64 16.69 -8.03
C ILE A 107 -3.28 15.33 -8.24
N MET A 108 -3.43 14.59 -7.14
CA MET A 108 -4.18 13.34 -7.07
C MET A 108 -5.19 13.46 -5.91
N PRO A 109 -6.36 12.79 -5.99
CA PRO A 109 -7.28 12.74 -4.85
C PRO A 109 -6.60 12.14 -3.62
N GLU A 110 -7.12 12.42 -2.43
CA GLU A 110 -6.67 11.72 -1.23
C GLU A 110 -7.04 10.23 -1.34
N PRO A 111 -6.08 9.30 -1.16
CA PRO A 111 -6.36 7.88 -1.29
C PRO A 111 -7.22 7.41 -0.12
N ALA A 112 -8.22 6.58 -0.42
CA ALA A 112 -9.00 5.92 0.62
C ALA A 112 -8.11 4.97 1.43
N LEU A 113 -8.16 5.08 2.76
CA LEU A 113 -7.61 4.08 3.67
C LEU A 113 -8.64 2.95 3.80
N ARG A 114 -8.37 1.77 3.22
CA ARG A 114 -9.27 0.60 3.34
C ARG A 114 -9.00 -0.22 4.62
N SER A 115 -8.19 0.32 5.53
CA SER A 115 -7.83 -0.31 6.78
C SER A 115 -9.07 -0.65 7.62
N GLY A 116 -9.15 -1.91 8.05
CA GLY A 116 -10.20 -2.37 8.96
C GLY A 116 -11.49 -2.89 8.33
N LYS A 117 -11.48 -3.33 7.06
CA LYS A 117 -12.54 -4.24 6.55
C LYS A 117 -12.40 -5.65 7.09
#